data_AF-A0A257QIJ9-F1
#
_entry.id   AF-A0A257QIJ9-F1
#
_cell.length_a   1.000
_cell.length_b   1.000
_cell.length_c   1.000
_cell.angle_alpha   90.00
_cell.angle_beta   90.00
_cell.angle_gamma   90.00
#
_symmetry.space_group_name_H-M   'P 1'
#
loop_
_entity.id
_entity.type
_entity.pdbx_description
1 polymer ?
#
loop_
_entity_poly.entity_id
_entity_poly.type
_entity_poly.pdbx_seq_one_letter_code
_entity_poly.pdbx_strand_id
1 'polypeptide(L)'
;MIGWAYTMAEKIKSAKYFEGLKTPGYHGDGGGLYLRIAEGRRGWFFRYKIGGRQRWMGLGPAGDVSLAEAREAATQARKQLKAGIDPLEAREDAKQAREAAAGQTFEIVAESFIKANKPGWRNE
;
A
#
# COMPACT_ATOMS: atom_id res chain seq x y z
N MET A 1 -41.69 -8.95 -13.86
CA MET A 1 -41.77 -9.17 -12.40
C MET A 1 -41.48 -10.64 -12.18
N ILE A 2 -40.43 -11.16 -11.52
CA ILE A 2 -39.66 -10.78 -10.31
C ILE A 2 -38.27 -11.46 -10.50
N GLY A 3 -37.08 -10.82 -10.40
CA GLY A 3 -36.49 -10.26 -9.19
C GLY A 3 -35.62 -11.28 -8.44
N TRP A 4 -34.56 -11.83 -9.05
CA TRP A 4 -33.59 -12.75 -8.40
C TRP A 4 -32.14 -12.30 -8.68
N ALA A 5 -31.81 -11.06 -8.34
CA ALA A 5 -30.42 -10.68 -8.13
C ALA A 5 -30.13 -10.83 -6.63
N TYR A 6 -29.69 -12.02 -6.23
CA TYR A 6 -29.21 -12.25 -4.88
C TYR A 6 -27.81 -11.62 -4.76
N THR A 7 -27.75 -10.30 -4.68
CA THR A 7 -26.57 -9.61 -4.15
C THR A 7 -26.56 -9.86 -2.66
N MET A 8 -25.91 -10.95 -2.25
CA MET A 8 -25.42 -11.11 -0.89
C MET A 8 -24.38 -10.01 -0.68
N ALA A 9 -24.84 -8.82 -0.28
CA ALA A 9 -23.96 -7.77 0.19
C ALA A 9 -23.23 -8.34 1.41
N GLU A 10 -21.95 -8.67 1.27
CA GLU A 10 -21.09 -8.90 2.42
C GLU A 10 -21.28 -7.67 3.34
N LYS A 11 -21.84 -7.88 4.54
CA LYS A 11 -22.09 -6.80 5.49
C LYS A 11 -20.76 -6.11 5.78
N ILE A 12 -20.59 -4.91 5.22
CA ILE A 12 -19.48 -4.01 5.53
C ILE A 12 -19.50 -3.79 7.04
N LYS A 13 -18.44 -4.20 7.72
CA LYS A 13 -18.37 -4.15 9.18
C LYS A 13 -18.14 -2.70 9.64
N SER A 14 -18.67 -2.32 10.80
CA SER A 14 -18.48 -0.97 11.32
C SER A 14 -17.11 -0.79 11.98
N ALA A 15 -16.62 0.45 12.10
CA ALA A 15 -15.41 0.74 12.88
C ALA A 15 -15.52 0.21 14.32
N LYS A 16 -16.68 0.43 14.95
CA LYS A 16 -17.02 -0.08 16.28
C LYS A 16 -16.91 -1.60 16.41
N TYR A 17 -17.25 -2.35 15.37
CA TYR A 17 -17.05 -3.80 15.37
C TYR A 17 -15.57 -4.13 15.55
N PHE A 18 -14.69 -3.46 14.80
CA PHE A 18 -13.27 -3.72 14.90
C PHE A 18 -12.70 -3.27 16.23
N GLU A 19 -13.06 -2.08 16.74
CA GLU A 19 -12.62 -1.57 18.05
C GLU A 19 -12.83 -2.61 19.17
N GLY A 20 -13.98 -3.27 19.19
CA GLY A 20 -14.32 -4.29 20.19
C GLY A 20 -13.53 -5.60 20.12
N LEU A 21 -12.79 -5.86 19.05
CA LEU A 21 -12.02 -7.10 18.89
C LEU A 21 -10.79 -7.10 19.78
N LYS A 22 -10.67 -8.13 20.62
CA LYS A 22 -9.51 -8.36 21.50
C LYS A 22 -8.81 -9.68 21.23
N THR A 23 -9.49 -10.60 20.56
CA THR A 23 -8.96 -11.93 20.27
C THR A 23 -7.82 -11.85 19.26
N PRO A 24 -6.64 -12.41 19.56
CA PRO A 24 -5.56 -12.54 18.60
C PRO A 24 -6.00 -13.27 17.33
N GLY A 25 -5.48 -12.86 16.18
CA GLY A 25 -5.81 -13.46 14.89
C GLY A 25 -6.05 -12.42 13.78
N TYR A 26 -6.57 -12.92 12.66
CA TYR A 26 -6.93 -12.12 11.49
C TYR A 26 -8.44 -11.97 11.40
N HIS A 27 -8.91 -10.74 11.37
CA HIS A 27 -10.33 -10.38 11.34
C HIS A 27 -10.65 -9.70 10.02
N GLY A 28 -11.37 -10.40 9.14
CA GLY A 28 -11.66 -9.91 7.79
C GLY A 28 -12.72 -8.79 7.76
N ASP A 29 -12.47 -7.76 6.97
CA ASP A 29 -13.45 -6.73 6.59
C ASP A 29 -14.13 -7.03 5.25
N GLY A 30 -13.46 -7.78 4.38
CA GLY A 30 -13.90 -8.07 3.00
C GLY A 30 -12.89 -7.55 1.97
N GLY A 31 -12.99 -8.04 0.73
CA GLY A 31 -12.12 -7.59 -0.36
C GLY A 31 -10.61 -7.74 -0.12
N GLY A 32 -10.20 -8.70 0.72
CA GLY A 32 -8.80 -8.93 1.09
C GLY A 32 -8.27 -8.05 2.24
N LEU A 33 -9.09 -7.16 2.83
CA LEU A 33 -8.70 -6.36 4.00
C LEU A 33 -8.91 -7.15 5.31
N TYR A 34 -7.90 -7.13 6.16
CA TYR A 34 -7.88 -7.78 7.47
C TYR A 34 -7.32 -6.85 8.55
N LEU A 35 -7.92 -6.88 9.73
CA LEU A 35 -7.27 -6.44 10.96
C LEU A 35 -6.50 -7.62 11.57
N ARG A 36 -5.20 -7.48 11.75
CA ARG A 36 -4.38 -8.43 12.53
C ARG A 36 -4.26 -7.94 13.96
N ILE A 37 -4.55 -8.81 14.92
CA ILE A 37 -4.31 -8.60 16.35
C ILE A 37 -3.28 -9.64 16.80
N ALA A 38 -2.14 -9.19 17.32
CA ALA A 38 -1.09 -10.05 17.85
C ALA A 38 -0.36 -9.34 18.98
N GLU A 39 -0.18 -9.99 20.13
CA GLU A 39 0.61 -9.45 21.27
C GLU A 39 0.20 -8.02 21.67
N GLY A 40 -1.11 -7.73 21.69
CA GLY A 40 -1.65 -6.41 22.00
C GLY A 40 -1.50 -5.37 20.88
N ARG A 41 -0.80 -5.68 19.79
CA ARG A 41 -0.65 -4.82 18.61
C ARG A 41 -1.76 -5.08 17.60
N ARG A 42 -2.23 -4.01 16.96
CA ARG A 42 -3.33 -4.03 16.00
C ARG A 42 -2.88 -3.32 14.72
N GLY A 43 -3.04 -3.98 13.58
CA GLY A 43 -2.64 -3.41 12.29
C GLY A 43 -3.48 -3.90 11.13
N TRP A 44 -3.65 -3.04 10.14
CA TRP A 44 -4.35 -3.36 8.91
C TRP A 44 -3.43 -4.05 7.92
N PHE A 45 -3.95 -5.08 7.28
CA PHE A 45 -3.24 -5.84 6.27
C PHE A 45 -4.15 -6.11 5.07
N PHE A 46 -3.56 -6.07 3.88
CA PHE A 46 -4.17 -6.48 2.64
C PHE A 46 -3.59 -7.82 2.18
N ARG A 47 -4.43 -8.85 2.12
CA ARG A 47 -4.08 -10.19 1.64
C ARG A 47 -4.47 -10.32 0.18
N TYR A 48 -3.53 -10.76 -0.66
CA TYR A 48 -3.76 -10.94 -2.09
C TYR A 48 -2.97 -12.12 -2.67
N LYS A 49 -3.18 -12.41 -3.96
CA LYS A 49 -2.39 -13.35 -4.75
C LYS A 49 -1.90 -12.68 -6.03
N ILE A 50 -0.65 -12.93 -6.39
CA ILE A 50 -0.08 -12.55 -7.68
C ILE A 50 0.97 -13.61 -8.07
N GLY A 51 1.04 -13.98 -9.35
CA GLY A 51 1.95 -15.04 -9.81
C GLY A 51 1.77 -16.37 -9.07
N GLY A 52 0.53 -16.73 -8.68
CA GLY A 52 0.22 -17.95 -7.92
C GLY A 52 0.63 -17.93 -6.44
N ARG A 53 1.33 -16.89 -5.96
CA ARG A 53 1.81 -16.79 -4.57
C ARG A 53 0.88 -15.92 -3.73
N GLN A 54 0.64 -16.32 -2.49
CA GLN A 54 -0.06 -15.51 -1.50
C GLN A 54 0.89 -14.48 -0.89
N ARG A 55 0.45 -13.23 -0.80
CA ARG A 55 1.20 -12.14 -0.16
C ARG A 55 0.31 -11.37 0.82
N TRP A 56 0.97 -10.73 1.76
CA TRP A 56 0.37 -9.83 2.75
C TRP A 56 1.10 -8.49 2.70
N MET A 57 0.35 -7.41 2.54
CA MET A 57 0.85 -6.04 2.57
C MET A 57 0.31 -5.35 3.82
N GLY A 58 1.21 -4.88 4.70
CA GLY A 58 0.82 -4.04 5.83
C GLY A 58 0.35 -2.67 5.35
N LEU A 59 -0.83 -2.24 5.80
CA LEU A 59 -1.43 -0.94 5.48
C LEU A 59 -1.24 0.09 6.60
N GLY A 60 -0.78 -0.34 7.79
CA GLY A 60 -0.45 0.51 8.92
C GLY A 60 -1.05 0.03 10.24
N PRO A 61 -0.61 0.60 11.38
CA PRO A 61 -1.20 0.32 12.68
C PRO A 61 -2.63 0.85 12.77
N ALA A 62 -3.52 0.13 13.44
CA ALA A 62 -4.94 0.50 13.54
C ALA A 62 -5.21 1.69 14.47
N GLY A 63 -4.19 2.17 15.18
CA GLY A 63 -4.25 3.43 15.95
C GLY A 63 -4.04 4.67 15.08
N ASP A 64 -3.26 4.56 14.01
CA ASP A 64 -2.93 5.69 13.14
C ASP A 64 -3.74 5.65 11.83
N VAL A 65 -4.17 4.45 11.41
CA VAL A 65 -4.93 4.24 10.18
C VAL A 65 -6.34 3.80 10.54
N SER A 66 -7.31 4.66 10.20
CA SER A 66 -8.74 4.37 10.36
C SER A 66 -9.20 3.26 9.42
N LEU A 67 -10.35 2.66 9.72
CA LEU A 67 -10.96 1.65 8.84
C LEU A 67 -11.26 2.21 7.44
N ALA A 68 -11.63 3.49 7.33
CA ALA A 68 -11.92 4.12 6.05
C ALA A 68 -10.65 4.23 5.19
N GLU A 69 -9.56 4.73 5.78
CA GLU A 69 -8.26 4.82 5.11
C GLU A 69 -7.73 3.43 4.72
N ALA A 70 -7.88 2.43 5.60
CA ALA A 70 -7.49 1.06 5.31
C ALA A 70 -8.27 0.48 4.11
N ARG A 71 -9.56 0.78 4.00
CA ARG A 71 -10.40 0.37 2.84
C ARG A 71 -9.98 1.07 1.56
N GLU A 72 -9.66 2.35 1.63
CA GLU A 72 -9.15 3.10 0.49
C GLU A 72 -7.81 2.52 0.03
N ALA A 73 -6.86 2.32 0.94
CA ALA A 73 -5.57 1.72 0.64
C ALA A 73 -5.70 0.32 0.02
N ALA A 74 -6.60 -0.53 0.56
CA ALA A 74 -6.91 -1.82 -0.03
C ALA A 74 -7.53 -1.68 -1.44
N THR A 75 -8.35 -0.65 -1.68
CA THR A 75 -8.91 -0.37 -3.01
C THR A 75 -7.83 0.01 -4.01
N GLN A 76 -6.87 0.85 -3.61
CA GLN A 76 -5.74 1.22 -4.48
C GLN A 76 -4.85 0.01 -4.78
N ALA A 77 -4.54 -0.81 -3.78
CA ALA A 77 -3.79 -2.05 -3.98
C ALA A 77 -4.52 -3.02 -4.94
N ARG A 78 -5.85 -3.15 -4.83
CA ARG A 78 -6.64 -3.94 -5.79
C ARG A 78 -6.58 -3.37 -7.21
N LYS A 79 -6.54 -2.04 -7.39
CA LYS A 79 -6.39 -1.42 -8.72
C LYS A 79 -5.03 -1.77 -9.34
N GLN A 80 -3.95 -1.71 -8.55
CA GLN A 80 -2.61 -2.12 -8.99
C GLN A 80 -2.59 -3.59 -9.42
N LEU A 81 -3.18 -4.49 -8.63
CA LEU A 81 -3.29 -5.91 -8.99
C LEU A 81 -4.06 -6.13 -10.30
N LYS A 82 -5.14 -5.39 -10.54
CA LYS A 82 -5.88 -5.45 -11.82
C LYS A 82 -5.03 -4.99 -13.01
N ALA A 83 -4.07 -4.10 -12.77
CA ALA A 83 -3.09 -3.67 -13.77
C ALA A 83 -1.87 -4.60 -13.87
N GLY A 84 -1.85 -5.73 -13.15
CA GLY A 84 -0.71 -6.67 -13.13
C GLY A 84 0.49 -6.20 -12.31
N ILE A 85 0.33 -5.15 -11.51
CA ILE A 85 1.38 -4.57 -10.68
C ILE A 85 1.30 -5.17 -9.26
N ASP A 86 2.42 -5.64 -8.71
CA ASP A 86 2.51 -6.03 -7.30
C ASP A 86 2.48 -4.78 -6.40
N PRO A 87 1.48 -4.60 -5.53
CA PRO A 87 1.35 -3.41 -4.68
C PRO A 87 2.49 -3.24 -3.67
N LEU A 88 3.09 -4.33 -3.21
CA LEU A 88 4.16 -4.27 -2.23
C LEU A 88 5.46 -3.82 -2.91
N GLU A 89 5.76 -4.35 -4.09
CA GLU A 89 6.93 -3.95 -4.88
C GLU A 89 6.81 -2.49 -5.32
N ALA A 90 5.66 -2.08 -5.85
CA ALA A 90 5.42 -0.69 -6.22
C ALA A 90 5.61 0.29 -5.05
N ARG A 91 5.30 -0.13 -3.81
CA ARG A 91 5.52 0.70 -2.63
C ARG A 91 7.00 0.80 -2.27
N GLU A 92 7.75 -0.31 -2.32
CA GLU A 92 9.18 -0.31 -2.04
C GLU A 92 9.95 0.50 -3.12
N ASP A 93 9.58 0.36 -4.39
CA ASP A 93 10.16 1.15 -5.49
C ASP A 93 9.94 2.66 -5.27
N ALA A 94 8.72 3.05 -4.91
CA ALA A 94 8.40 4.44 -4.61
C ALA A 94 9.18 4.98 -3.39
N LYS A 95 9.43 4.13 -2.38
CA LYS A 95 10.24 4.49 -1.22
C LYS A 95 11.71 4.69 -1.63
N GLN A 96 12.28 3.76 -2.37
CA GLN A 96 13.65 3.86 -2.86
C GLN A 96 13.87 5.08 -3.76
N ALA A 97 12.91 5.37 -4.65
CA ALA A 97 12.96 6.57 -5.49
C ALA A 97 12.97 7.86 -4.66
N ARG A 98 12.19 7.93 -3.58
CA ARG A 98 12.19 9.08 -2.66
C ARG A 98 13.51 9.21 -1.90
N GLU A 99 14.07 8.11 -1.42
CA GLU A 99 15.36 8.08 -0.71
C GLU A 99 16.51 8.48 -1.64
N ALA A 100 16.51 7.98 -2.87
CA ALA A 100 17.48 8.36 -3.90
C ALA A 100 17.40 9.85 -4.24
N ALA A 101 16.19 10.41 -4.37
CA ALA A 101 15.99 11.83 -4.60
C ALA A 101 16.45 12.68 -3.41
N ALA A 102 16.20 12.24 -2.17
CA ALA A 102 16.66 12.93 -0.96
C ALA A 102 18.19 12.94 -0.82
N GLY A 103 18.87 11.92 -1.37
CA GLY A 103 20.34 11.83 -1.39
C GLY A 103 21.02 12.69 -2.46
N GLN A 104 20.28 13.26 -3.42
CA GLN A 104 20.85 14.16 -4.43
C GLN A 104 20.86 15.60 -3.91
N THR A 105 22.04 16.10 -3.56
CA THR A 105 22.25 17.52 -3.25
C THR A 105 22.50 18.33 -4.52
N PHE A 106 22.27 19.65 -4.46
CA PHE A 106 22.60 20.54 -5.58
C PHE A 106 24.06 20.42 -6.00
N GLU A 107 24.97 20.28 -5.03
CA GLU A 107 26.40 20.09 -5.26
C GLU A 107 26.68 18.83 -6.11
N ILE A 108 26.14 17.66 -5.72
CA ILE A 108 26.30 16.40 -6.48
C ILE A 108 25.75 16.55 -7.90
N VAL A 109 24.57 17.16 -8.04
CA VAL A 109 23.94 17.35 -9.35
C VAL A 109 24.76 18.33 -10.19
N ALA A 110 25.21 19.45 -9.63
CA ALA A 110 26.03 20.44 -10.31
C ALA A 110 27.38 19.87 -10.75
N GLU A 111 28.08 19.12 -9.89
CA GLU A 111 29.33 18.46 -10.26
C GLU A 111 29.14 17.44 -11.40
N SER A 112 28.09 16.63 -11.33
CA SER A 112 27.78 15.67 -12.39
C SER A 112 27.47 16.36 -13.72
N PHE A 113 26.73 17.48 -13.68
CA PHE A 113 26.40 18.29 -14.83
C PHE A 113 27.64 18.96 -15.42
N ILE A 114 28.48 19.58 -14.58
CA ILE A 114 29.75 20.19 -14.99
C ILE A 114 30.61 19.12 -15.66
N LYS A 115 30.81 17.95 -15.03
CA LYS A 115 31.62 16.86 -15.60
C LYS A 115 31.10 16.38 -16.95
N ALA A 116 29.80 16.21 -17.10
CA ALA A 116 29.17 15.74 -18.34
C ALA A 116 29.29 16.77 -19.48
N ASN A 117 29.19 18.07 -19.15
CA ASN A 117 29.17 19.13 -20.16
C ASN A 117 30.54 19.77 -20.42
N LYS A 118 31.52 19.60 -19.51
CA LYS A 118 32.88 20.15 -19.62
C LYS A 118 33.58 19.87 -20.96
N PRO A 119 33.47 18.67 -21.58
CA PRO A 119 34.09 18.42 -22.89
C PRO A 119 33.52 19.26 -24.04
N GLY A 120 32.28 19.78 -23.89
CA GLY A 120 31.59 20.58 -24.91
C GLY A 120 31.80 22.08 -24.77
N TRP A 121 32.44 22.55 -23.70
CA TRP A 121 32.66 23.97 -23.47
C TRP A 121 33.85 24.46 -24.30
N ARG A 122 33.60 25.46 -25.15
CA ARG A 122 34.61 26.18 -25.93
C ARG A 122 34.42 27.67 -25.67
N ASN A 123 35.54 28.39 -25.53
CA ASN A 123 35.53 29.85 -25.55
C ASN A 123 35.80 30.30 -26.99
N GLU A 124 35.01 31.25 -27.47
CA GLU A 124 35.31 32.02 -28.69
C GLU A 124 36.36 33.10 -28.40
#